data_AF-A0A528LTS8-F1
#
_entry.id   AF-A0A528LTS8-F1
#
_cell.length_a   1.000
_cell.length_b   1.000
_cell.length_c   1.000
_cell.angle_alpha   90.00
_cell.angle_beta   90.00
_cell.angle_gamma   90.00
#
_symmetry.space_group_name_H-M   'P 1'
#
loop_
_entity.id
_entity.type
_entity.pdbx_description
1 polymer ?
#
loop_
_entity_poly.entity_id
_entity_poly.type
_entity_poly.pdbx_seq_one_letter_code
_entity_poly.pdbx_strand_id
1 'polypeptide(L)'
;VRHLQEQIGKLDAEISARTKADEMTQRLMTVPGIGPLIATAIEALAPPAETFRSGRDFAAWVGLTPVQRSTGGKERLGRTSRMGERTLRRLLIIAASAVIRWAKRKGVPKGSWLGRMLERKPPMLVIVALANKNARIAWALLTKGESYRAPAVPA
;
A
#
# COMPACT_ATOMS: atom_id res chain seq x y z
N VAL A 1 29.66 -8.53 9.31
CA VAL A 1 28.76 -7.70 8.46
C VAL A 1 28.73 -8.16 7.01
N ARG A 2 29.89 -8.39 6.35
CA ARG A 2 29.96 -8.86 4.94
C ARG A 2 29.13 -10.11 4.64
N HIS A 3 29.24 -11.14 5.48
CA HIS A 3 28.46 -12.38 5.35
C HIS A 3 26.94 -12.15 5.37
N LEU A 4 26.45 -11.28 6.27
CA LEU A 4 25.03 -10.95 6.35
C LEU A 4 24.55 -10.18 5.11
N GLN A 5 25.38 -9.30 4.55
CA GLN A 5 25.06 -8.59 3.30
C GLN A 5 24.97 -9.55 2.12
N GLU A 6 25.86 -10.55 2.05
CA GLU A 6 25.81 -11.61 1.03
C GLU A 6 24.54 -12.46 1.17
N GLN A 7 24.15 -12.82 2.39
CA GLN A 7 22.90 -13.55 2.64
C GLN A 7 21.66 -12.73 2.26
N ILE A 8 21.62 -11.44 2.60
CA ILE A 8 20.55 -10.54 2.18
C ILE A 8 20.47 -10.49 0.65
N GLY A 9 21.61 -10.31 -0.03
CA GLY A 9 21.64 -10.25 -1.49
C GLY A 9 21.13 -11.54 -2.15
N LYS A 10 21.44 -12.71 -1.58
CA LYS A 10 20.90 -14.00 -2.05
C LYS A 10 19.38 -14.07 -1.90
N LEU A 11 18.86 -13.68 -0.73
CA LEU A 11 17.41 -13.68 -0.46
C LEU A 11 16.67 -12.66 -1.35
N ASP A 12 17.24 -11.48 -1.56
CA ASP A 12 16.65 -10.46 -2.45
C ASP A 12 16.58 -10.95 -3.90
N ALA A 13 17.62 -11.67 -4.37
CA ALA A 13 17.63 -12.29 -5.69
C ALA A 13 16.56 -13.39 -5.80
N GLU A 14 16.39 -14.19 -4.76
CA GLU A 14 15.37 -15.23 -4.71
C GLU A 14 13.94 -14.65 -4.72
N ILE A 15 13.67 -13.62 -3.92
CA ILE A 15 12.39 -12.88 -3.93
C ILE A 15 12.14 -12.31 -5.33
N SER A 16 13.16 -11.71 -5.95
CA SER A 16 13.06 -11.15 -7.29
C SER A 16 12.80 -12.21 -8.37
N ALA A 17 13.33 -13.42 -8.21
CA ALA A 17 13.09 -14.52 -9.13
C ALA A 17 11.64 -15.05 -9.00
N ARG A 18 11.17 -15.27 -7.76
CA ARG A 18 9.81 -15.75 -7.48
C ARG A 18 8.75 -14.77 -8.00
N THR A 19 8.94 -13.48 -7.75
CA THR A 19 8.01 -12.43 -8.21
C THR A 19 7.95 -12.27 -9.73
N LYS A 20 8.97 -12.70 -10.47
CA LYS A 20 8.93 -12.75 -11.93
C LYS A 20 8.15 -13.95 -12.46
N ALA A 21 8.04 -15.02 -11.69
CA ALA A 21 7.33 -16.23 -12.11
C ALA A 21 5.83 -16.18 -11.78
N ASP A 22 5.42 -15.34 -10.82
CA ASP A 22 4.02 -15.22 -10.40
C ASP A 22 3.36 -13.95 -10.99
N GLU A 23 2.29 -14.16 -11.77
CA GLU A 23 1.50 -13.08 -12.36
C GLU A 23 0.87 -12.15 -11.32
N MET A 24 0.50 -12.68 -10.15
CA MET A 24 -0.18 -11.89 -9.12
C MET A 24 0.77 -10.84 -8.53
N THR A 25 1.97 -11.25 -8.15
CA THR A 25 3.00 -10.34 -7.65
C THR A 25 3.44 -9.34 -8.72
N GLN A 26 3.52 -9.73 -10.00
CA GLN A 26 3.75 -8.79 -11.09
C GLN A 26 2.66 -7.71 -11.17
N ARG A 27 1.38 -8.09 -11.09
CA ARG A 27 0.24 -7.15 -11.08
C ARG A 27 0.34 -6.21 -9.89
N LEU A 28 0.63 -6.71 -8.69
CA LEU A 28 0.81 -5.88 -7.49
C LEU A 28 1.95 -4.86 -7.65
N MET A 29 3.06 -5.24 -8.28
CA MET A 29 4.21 -4.37 -8.54
C MET A 29 3.93 -3.22 -9.51
N THR A 30 2.80 -3.25 -10.24
CA THR A 30 2.37 -2.10 -11.08
C THR A 30 1.86 -0.92 -10.24
N VAL A 31 1.57 -1.13 -8.96
CA VAL A 31 1.14 -0.07 -8.04
C VAL A 31 2.35 0.75 -7.57
N PRO A 32 2.33 2.09 -7.69
CA PRO A 32 3.43 2.93 -7.24
C PRO A 32 3.80 2.70 -5.76
N GLY A 33 5.06 2.33 -5.53
CA GLY A 33 5.63 2.04 -4.21
C GLY A 33 5.59 0.57 -3.80
N ILE A 34 4.88 -0.30 -4.52
CA ILE A 34 4.90 -1.74 -4.28
C ILE A 34 6.02 -2.36 -5.13
N GLY A 35 7.06 -2.87 -4.47
CA GLY A 35 8.15 -3.62 -5.10
C GLY A 35 8.07 -5.12 -4.75
N PRO A 36 9.06 -5.93 -5.20
CA PRO A 36 9.06 -7.38 -5.03
C PRO A 36 8.79 -7.84 -3.60
N LEU A 37 9.53 -7.28 -2.63
CA LEU A 37 9.37 -7.58 -1.20
C LEU A 37 7.94 -7.35 -0.70
N ILE A 38 7.31 -6.25 -1.12
CA ILE A 38 5.97 -5.89 -0.65
C ILE A 38 4.90 -6.72 -1.35
N ALA A 39 5.09 -7.00 -2.65
CA ALA A 39 4.20 -7.88 -3.40
C ALA A 39 4.21 -9.30 -2.81
N THR A 40 5.38 -9.90 -2.61
CA THR A 40 5.51 -11.22 -1.97
C THR A 40 4.97 -11.21 -0.53
N ALA A 41 5.18 -10.14 0.23
CA ALA A 41 4.62 -10.05 1.57
C ALA A 41 3.08 -10.00 1.54
N ILE A 42 2.46 -9.26 0.60
CA ILE A 42 1.01 -9.24 0.43
C ILE A 42 0.51 -10.63 0.09
N GLU A 43 1.13 -11.30 -0.88
CA GLU A 43 0.78 -12.66 -1.29
C GLU A 43 0.89 -13.67 -0.12
N ALA A 44 1.99 -13.61 0.65
CA ALA A 44 2.26 -14.57 1.70
C ALA A 44 1.48 -14.33 3.02
N LEU A 45 1.14 -13.07 3.33
CA LEU A 45 0.55 -12.71 4.63
C LEU A 45 -0.94 -12.35 4.55
N ALA A 46 -1.45 -11.96 3.38
CA ALA A 46 -2.87 -11.65 3.23
C ALA A 46 -3.68 -12.95 3.18
N PRO A 47 -4.85 -13.00 3.85
CA PRO A 47 -5.84 -14.03 3.59
C PRO A 47 -6.30 -13.99 2.12
N PRO A 48 -6.91 -15.08 1.61
CA PRO A 48 -7.56 -15.08 0.30
C PRO A 48 -8.47 -13.86 0.14
N ALA A 49 -8.41 -13.20 -1.01
CA ALA A 49 -9.02 -11.89 -1.21
C ALA A 49 -10.54 -11.90 -1.02
N GLU A 50 -11.17 -13.05 -1.26
CA GLU A 50 -12.59 -13.37 -1.10
C GLU A 50 -13.04 -13.31 0.37
N THR A 51 -12.10 -13.40 1.32
CA THR A 51 -12.36 -13.24 2.76
C THR A 51 -12.91 -11.85 3.09
N PHE A 52 -12.59 -10.86 2.25
CA PHE A 52 -13.00 -9.47 2.43
C PHE A 52 -14.11 -9.11 1.44
N ARG A 53 -15.16 -8.41 1.91
CA ARG A 53 -16.27 -7.97 1.04
C ARG A 53 -15.86 -6.78 0.18
N SER A 54 -14.89 -6.00 0.66
CA SER A 54 -14.39 -4.82 -0.04
C SER A 54 -12.93 -4.53 0.31
N GLY A 55 -12.27 -3.76 -0.55
CA GLY A 55 -10.93 -3.25 -0.24
C GLY A 55 -10.88 -2.35 1.00
N ARG A 56 -12.02 -1.78 1.45
CA ARG A 56 -12.08 -1.05 2.72
C ARG A 56 -11.91 -2.00 3.90
N ASP A 57 -12.48 -3.19 3.82
CA ASP A 57 -12.35 -4.22 4.85
C ASP A 57 -10.91 -4.74 4.90
N PHE A 58 -10.30 -4.96 3.73
CA PHE A 58 -8.87 -5.29 3.66
C PHE A 58 -8.00 -4.19 4.29
N ALA A 59 -8.22 -2.92 3.93
CA ALA A 59 -7.48 -1.80 4.52
C ALA A 59 -7.71 -1.66 6.03
N ALA A 60 -8.91 -2.00 6.52
CA ALA A 60 -9.22 -2.04 7.95
C ALA A 60 -8.51 -3.20 8.66
N TRP A 61 -8.49 -4.38 8.03
CA TRP A 61 -7.76 -5.55 8.52
C TRP A 61 -6.25 -5.36 8.53
N VAL A 62 -5.66 -4.60 7.59
CA VAL A 62 -4.26 -4.16 7.66
C VAL A 62 -4.06 -3.08 8.76
N GLY A 63 -5.14 -2.48 9.26
CA GLY A 63 -5.12 -1.47 10.31
C GLY A 63 -4.85 -0.05 9.81
N LEU A 64 -5.08 0.23 8.53
CA LEU A 64 -4.89 1.55 7.88
C LEU A 64 -6.12 2.46 7.98
N THR A 65 -7.19 2.04 8.66
CA THR A 65 -8.42 2.83 8.86
C THR A 65 -8.50 3.40 10.29
N PRO A 66 -9.19 4.54 10.48
CA PRO A 66 -9.50 5.08 11.80
C PRO A 66 -10.47 4.16 12.55
N VAL A 67 -10.34 4.10 13.87
CA VAL A 67 -11.29 3.41 14.76
C VAL A 67 -12.56 4.23 14.86
N GLN A 68 -13.71 3.61 14.62
CA GLN A 68 -15.01 4.26 14.82
C GLN A 68 -15.44 4.13 16.28
N ARG A 69 -15.75 5.26 16.93
CA ARG A 69 -16.31 5.34 18.31
C ARG A 69 -17.57 6.20 18.32
N SER A 70 -18.52 5.84 17.46
CA SER A 70 -19.76 6.60 17.27
C SER A 70 -20.80 6.19 18.31
N THR A 71 -21.52 7.14 18.89
CA THR A 71 -22.60 6.91 19.86
C THR A 71 -23.78 7.84 19.54
N GLY A 72 -25.02 7.37 19.78
CA GLY A 72 -26.24 8.20 19.66
C GLY A 72 -26.38 8.95 18.32
N GLY A 73 -26.05 8.32 17.19
CA GLY A 73 -26.14 8.93 15.86
C GLY A 73 -25.02 9.92 15.49
N LYS A 74 -24.06 10.19 16.39
CA LYS A 74 -22.92 11.07 16.10
C LYS A 74 -21.73 10.25 15.61
N GLU A 75 -21.34 10.45 14.35
CA GLU A 75 -20.15 9.83 13.80
C GLU A 75 -18.89 10.42 14.44
N ARG A 76 -18.05 9.56 15.02
CA ARG A 76 -16.76 9.94 15.60
C ARG A 76 -15.68 8.95 15.15
N LEU A 77 -14.77 9.45 14.32
CA LEU A 77 -13.58 8.73 13.89
C LEU A 77 -12.39 9.09 14.78
N GLY A 78 -11.74 8.06 15.33
CA GLY A 78 -10.57 8.18 16.19
C GLY A 78 -9.25 8.01 15.44
N ARG A 79 -8.21 7.61 16.19
CA ARG A 79 -6.89 7.31 15.63
C ARG A 79 -6.95 6.07 14.71
N THR A 80 -5.94 5.90 13.86
CA THR A 80 -5.77 4.65 13.10
C THR A 80 -5.68 3.46 14.04
N SER A 81 -6.40 2.38 13.73
CA SER A 81 -6.53 1.20 14.60
C SER A 81 -5.19 0.60 15.00
N ARG A 82 -4.29 0.37 14.02
CA ARG A 82 -3.01 -0.34 14.20
C ARG A 82 -3.14 -1.79 14.72
N MET A 83 -4.37 -2.34 14.81
CA MET A 83 -4.62 -3.71 15.30
C MET A 83 -4.52 -4.78 14.21
N GLY A 84 -4.25 -4.37 12.96
CA GLY A 84 -4.14 -5.26 11.82
C GLY A 84 -2.78 -5.92 11.63
N GLU A 85 -2.56 -6.52 10.46
CA GLU A 85 -1.27 -7.16 10.17
C GLU A 85 -0.12 -6.14 10.12
N ARG A 86 0.75 -6.21 11.13
CA ARG A 86 1.73 -5.16 11.45
C ARG A 86 2.81 -5.05 10.38
N THR A 87 3.21 -6.18 9.80
CA THR A 87 4.24 -6.23 8.75
C THR A 87 3.72 -5.56 7.49
N LEU A 88 2.53 -5.95 7.02
CA LEU A 88 1.90 -5.33 5.84
C LEU A 88 1.65 -3.85 6.05
N ARG A 89 1.16 -3.45 7.24
CA ARG A 89 0.98 -2.04 7.57
C ARG A 89 2.30 -1.27 7.46
N ARG A 90 3.39 -1.78 8.04
CA ARG A 90 4.70 -1.15 8.01
C ARG A 90 5.21 -1.03 6.57
N LEU A 91 5.15 -2.10 5.79
CA LEU A 91 5.61 -2.13 4.40
C LEU A 91 4.83 -1.12 3.53
N LEU A 92 3.50 -1.07 3.64
CA LEU A 92 2.68 -0.13 2.88
C LEU A 92 2.94 1.34 3.28
N ILE A 93 3.22 1.62 4.55
CA ILE A 93 3.61 2.96 5.00
C ILE A 93 5.00 3.34 4.45
N ILE A 94 5.96 2.41 4.43
CA ILE A 94 7.30 2.64 3.87
C ILE A 94 7.20 2.88 2.36
N ALA A 95 6.44 2.07 1.64
CA ALA A 95 6.13 2.25 0.22
C ALA A 95 5.59 3.65 -0.08
N ALA A 96 4.53 4.04 0.62
CA ALA A 96 3.91 5.36 0.46
C ALA A 96 4.89 6.49 0.78
N SER A 97 5.72 6.32 1.81
CA SER A 97 6.77 7.28 2.17
C SER A 97 7.81 7.45 1.07
N ALA A 98 8.22 6.37 0.41
CA ALA A 98 9.15 6.40 -0.71
C ALA A 98 8.57 7.15 -1.91
N VAL A 99 7.30 6.87 -2.26
CA VAL A 99 6.57 7.58 -3.33
C VAL A 99 6.49 9.08 -3.03
N ILE A 100 6.12 9.46 -1.81
CA ILE A 100 6.01 10.88 -1.42
C ILE A 100 7.38 11.57 -1.40
N ARG A 101 8.43 10.88 -0.96
CA ARG A 101 9.81 11.41 -1.01
C ARG A 101 10.27 11.64 -2.45
N TRP A 102 9.89 10.77 -3.38
CA TRP A 102 10.19 10.95 -4.79
C TRP A 102 9.37 12.11 -5.39
N ALA A 103 8.07 12.14 -5.12
CA ALA A 103 7.16 13.22 -5.51
C ALA A 103 7.63 14.61 -5.05
N LYS A 104 8.14 14.73 -3.82
CA LYS A 104 8.70 16.01 -3.33
C LYS A 104 9.97 16.43 -4.06
N ARG A 105 10.78 15.48 -4.53
CA ARG A 105 12.06 15.77 -5.21
C ARG A 105 11.90 16.02 -6.71
N LYS A 106 10.98 15.32 -7.36
CA LYS A 106 10.80 15.34 -8.82
C LYS A 106 9.52 16.04 -9.27
N GLY A 107 8.69 16.47 -8.31
CA GLY A 107 7.36 16.98 -8.58
C GLY A 107 6.34 15.85 -8.74
N VAL A 108 5.09 16.25 -8.88
CA VAL A 108 3.94 15.39 -9.15
C VAL A 108 3.23 15.90 -10.40
N PRO A 109 2.52 15.04 -11.15
CA PRO A 109 1.69 15.51 -12.25
C PRO A 109 0.72 16.59 -11.76
N LYS A 110 0.61 17.69 -12.52
CA LYS A 110 -0.37 18.77 -12.25
C LYS A 110 -1.77 18.17 -12.15
N GLY A 111 -2.58 18.65 -11.21
CA GLY A 111 -3.94 18.12 -11.01
C GLY A 111 -4.02 16.70 -10.43
N SER A 112 -2.90 16.03 -10.13
CA SER A 112 -2.94 14.71 -9.51
C SER A 112 -3.54 14.74 -8.10
N TRP A 113 -4.20 13.64 -7.71
CA TRP A 113 -4.68 13.47 -6.34
C TRP A 113 -3.57 13.65 -5.31
N LEU A 114 -2.36 13.14 -5.58
CA LEU A 114 -1.24 13.23 -4.67
C LEU A 114 -0.76 14.67 -4.49
N GLY A 115 -0.65 15.45 -5.57
CA GLY A 115 -0.29 16.87 -5.50
C GLY A 115 -1.28 17.69 -4.69
N ARG A 116 -2.57 17.55 -5.01
CA ARG A 116 -3.64 18.20 -4.26
C ARG A 116 -3.67 17.87 -2.76
N MET A 117 -3.25 16.65 -2.39
CA MET A 117 -3.15 16.24 -0.99
C MET A 117 -1.92 16.86 -0.31
N LEU A 118 -0.77 16.89 -0.99
CA LEU A 118 0.47 17.48 -0.48
C LEU A 118 0.38 19.00 -0.27
N GLU A 119 -0.44 19.69 -1.06
CA GLU A 119 -0.74 21.12 -0.90
C GLU A 119 -1.58 21.40 0.36
N ARG A 120 -2.46 20.48 0.75
CA ARG A 120 -3.50 20.73 1.77
C ARG A 120 -3.22 20.07 3.12
N LYS A 121 -2.36 19.05 3.18
CA LYS A 121 -2.19 18.20 4.36
C LYS A 121 -0.73 17.95 4.69
N PRO A 122 -0.38 17.86 5.99
CA PRO A 122 0.94 17.45 6.44
C PRO A 122 1.40 16.11 5.82
N PRO A 123 2.71 15.94 5.51
CA PRO A 123 3.22 14.79 4.79
C PRO A 123 2.85 13.44 5.40
N MET A 124 2.88 13.31 6.73
CA MET A 124 2.52 12.06 7.42
C MET A 124 1.07 11.65 7.19
N LEU A 125 0.15 12.61 7.08
CA LEU A 125 -1.25 12.31 6.77
C LEU A 125 -1.40 11.84 5.32
N VAL A 126 -0.65 12.44 4.39
CA VAL A 126 -0.65 12.02 2.99
C VAL A 126 -0.04 10.63 2.81
N ILE A 127 1.02 10.30 3.56
CA ILE A 127 1.64 8.96 3.59
C ILE A 127 0.61 7.91 4.01
N VAL A 128 -0.08 8.14 5.12
CA VAL A 128 -1.08 7.18 5.62
C VAL A 128 -2.26 7.05 4.65
N ALA A 129 -2.70 8.17 4.06
CA ALA A 129 -3.77 8.15 3.05
C ALA A 129 -3.36 7.37 1.79
N LEU A 130 -2.12 7.56 1.30
CA LEU A 130 -1.59 6.83 0.16
C LEU A 130 -1.43 5.34 0.48
N ALA A 131 -0.94 4.98 1.67
CA ALA A 131 -0.86 3.59 2.11
C ALA A 131 -2.26 2.93 2.16
N ASN A 132 -3.27 3.61 2.70
CA ASN A 132 -4.66 3.13 2.69
C ASN A 132 -5.19 2.94 1.26
N LYS A 133 -4.92 3.90 0.36
CA LYS A 133 -5.27 3.80 -1.06
C LYS A 133 -4.59 2.61 -1.73
N ASN A 134 -3.30 2.41 -1.49
CA ASN A 134 -2.54 1.29 -2.05
C ASN A 134 -3.05 -0.06 -1.53
N ALA A 135 -3.43 -0.18 -0.26
CA ALA A 135 -4.05 -1.40 0.27
C ALA A 135 -5.36 -1.74 -0.47
N ARG A 136 -6.21 -0.74 -0.71
CA ARG A 136 -7.48 -0.92 -1.42
C ARG A 136 -7.26 -1.30 -2.88
N ILE A 137 -6.25 -0.72 -3.53
CA ILE A 137 -5.86 -1.07 -4.90
C ILE A 137 -5.33 -2.51 -4.92
N ALA A 138 -4.40 -2.87 -4.03
CA ALA A 138 -3.85 -4.22 -3.96
C ALA A 138 -4.96 -5.27 -3.85
N TRP A 139 -5.92 -5.09 -2.94
CA TRP A 139 -7.09 -5.98 -2.84
C TRP A 139 -7.91 -6.05 -4.15
N ALA A 140 -8.10 -4.93 -4.84
CA ALA A 140 -8.81 -4.93 -6.12
C ALA A 140 -8.05 -5.69 -7.22
N LEU A 141 -6.72 -5.64 -7.23
CA LEU A 141 -5.90 -6.43 -8.16
C LEU A 141 -5.93 -7.92 -7.82
N LEU A 142 -5.87 -8.26 -6.53
CA LEU A 142 -5.98 -9.65 -6.05
C LEU A 142 -7.33 -10.27 -6.46
N THR A 143 -8.42 -9.52 -6.36
CA THR A 143 -9.77 -10.02 -6.69
C THR A 143 -10.08 -10.06 -8.18
N LYS A 144 -9.59 -9.10 -8.97
CA LYS A 144 -9.93 -8.98 -10.39
C LYS A 144 -8.92 -9.61 -11.33
N GLY A 145 -7.70 -9.88 -10.86
CA GLY A 145 -6.61 -10.34 -11.72
C GLY A 145 -6.21 -9.30 -12.79
N GLU A 146 -6.45 -8.01 -12.54
CA GLU A 146 -6.07 -6.93 -13.44
C GLU A 146 -4.78 -6.24 -12.98
N SER A 147 -4.15 -5.47 -13.87
CA SER A 147 -3.01 -4.60 -13.56
C SER A 147 -3.47 -3.19 -13.18
N TYR A 148 -2.72 -2.50 -12.32
CA TYR A 148 -3.01 -1.13 -11.96
C TYR A 148 -2.92 -0.20 -13.17
N ARG A 149 -3.98 0.59 -13.37
CA ARG A 149 -4.01 1.70 -14.33
C ARG A 149 -4.10 3.00 -13.56
N ALA A 150 -3.14 3.91 -13.79
CA ALA A 150 -3.17 5.21 -13.15
C ALA A 150 -4.46 5.95 -13.54
N PRO A 151 -5.18 6.57 -12.58
CA PRO A 151 -6.37 7.34 -12.91
C PRO A 151 -6.00 8.49 -13.82
N ALA A 152 -6.79 8.70 -14.88
CA ALA A 152 -6.65 9.87 -15.74
C ALA A 152 -6.68 11.13 -14.88
N VAL A 153 -5.72 12.01 -15.09
CA VAL A 153 -5.75 13.34 -14.47
C VAL A 153 -6.83 14.12 -15.22
N PRO A 154 -7.94 14.51 -14.56
CA PRO A 154 -8.91 15.38 -15.21
C PRO A 154 -8.22 16.70 -15.58
N ALA A 155 -8.44 17.16 -16.82
CA ALA A 155 -7.87 18.37 -17.39
C ALA A 155 -8.14 19.61 -16.51
#